data_AF-A0A4R3E818-F1
#
_entry.id   AF-A0A4R3E818-F1
#
_cell.length_a   1.000
_cell.length_b   1.000
_cell.length_c   1.000
_cell.angle_alpha   90.00
_cell.angle_beta   90.00
_cell.angle_gamma   90.00
#
_symmetry.space_group_name_H-M   'P 1'
#
loop_
_entity.id
_entity.type
_entity.pdbx_description
1 polymer ?
#
loop_
_entity_poly.entity_id
_entity_poly.type
_entity_poly.pdbx_seq_one_letter_code
_entity_poly.pdbx_strand_id
1 'polypeptide(L)'
;MADFATGTEIASHMRETFPDSDWVGKIAEQTQTPRATLEAYLERDAPPPDHIRTAALQLIEDSRTLPEELPTGNANPDDLPFAGIPNFIGKLHKE
;
A
#
# COMPACT_ATOMS: atom_id res chain seq x y z
N MET A 1 -10.78 9.57 3.87
CA MET A 1 -10.00 8.60 3.06
C MET A 1 -9.49 9.37 1.86
N ALA A 2 -8.20 9.24 1.52
CA ALA A 2 -7.70 9.81 0.27
C ALA A 2 -8.40 9.06 -0.88
N ASP A 3 -9.10 9.79 -1.74
CA ASP A 3 -9.70 9.25 -2.96
C ASP A 3 -8.91 9.85 -4.12
N PHE A 4 -8.24 9.01 -4.89
CA PHE A 4 -7.46 9.44 -6.04
C PHE A 4 -8.27 9.16 -7.31
N ALA A 5 -8.68 10.22 -8.00
CA ALA A 5 -9.47 10.09 -9.21
C ALA A 5 -8.59 9.74 -10.42
N THR A 6 -7.34 10.21 -10.44
CA THR A 6 -6.40 9.98 -11.55
C THR A 6 -5.02 9.53 -11.10
N GLY A 7 -4.26 8.94 -12.04
CA GLY A 7 -2.87 8.53 -11.79
C GLY A 7 -1.97 9.71 -11.39
N THR A 8 -2.22 10.89 -11.95
CA THR A 8 -1.52 12.13 -11.62
C THR A 8 -1.69 12.55 -10.16
N GLU A 9 -2.89 12.36 -9.60
CA GLU A 9 -3.15 12.65 -8.19
C GLU A 9 -2.42 11.67 -7.26
N ILE A 10 -2.41 10.37 -7.61
CA ILE A 10 -1.62 9.37 -6.88
C ILE A 10 -0.15 9.77 -6.89
N ALA A 11 0.39 10.10 -8.06
CA ALA A 11 1.80 10.43 -8.22
C ALA A 11 2.20 11.68 -7.42
N SER A 12 1.35 12.71 -7.46
CA SER A 12 1.58 13.96 -6.72
C SER A 12 1.57 13.69 -5.22
N HIS A 13 0.55 13.01 -4.72
CA HIS A 13 0.43 12.72 -3.29
C HIS A 13 1.54 11.80 -2.78
N MET A 14 1.93 10.81 -3.57
CA MET A 14 3.03 9.91 -3.24
C MET A 14 4.37 10.63 -3.18
N ARG A 15 4.62 11.55 -4.12
CA ARG A 15 5.84 12.35 -4.12
C ARG A 15 5.92 13.29 -2.92
N GLU A 16 4.78 13.82 -2.46
CA GLU A 16 4.71 14.65 -1.26
C GLU A 16 4.88 13.82 0.03
N THR A 17 4.30 12.62 0.08
CA THR A 17 4.34 11.75 1.26
C THR A 17 5.67 11.00 1.39
N PHE A 18 6.27 10.62 0.26
CA PHE A 18 7.46 9.77 0.17
C PHE A 18 8.54 10.41 -0.73
N PRO A 19 9.05 11.61 -0.41
CA PRO A 19 10.02 12.30 -1.26
C PRO A 19 11.35 11.54 -1.42
N ASP A 20 11.76 10.79 -0.38
CA ASP A 20 13.05 10.08 -0.31
C ASP A 20 12.93 8.56 -0.51
N SER A 21 11.72 8.04 -0.77
CA SER A 21 11.47 6.59 -0.93
C SER A 21 11.09 6.24 -2.37
N ASP A 22 11.55 5.08 -2.86
CA ASP A 22 11.18 4.56 -4.19
C ASP A 22 9.78 3.91 -4.15
N TRP A 23 8.76 4.71 -3.86
CA TRP A 23 7.37 4.27 -3.77
C TRP A 23 6.86 3.68 -5.11
N VAL A 24 7.37 4.18 -6.24
CA VAL A 24 7.04 3.64 -7.58
C VAL A 24 7.51 2.19 -7.70
N GLY A 25 8.73 1.87 -7.27
CA GLY A 25 9.25 0.50 -7.28
C GLY A 25 8.45 -0.42 -6.36
N LYS A 26 8.10 0.05 -5.16
CA LYS A 26 7.28 -0.72 -4.22
C LYS A 26 5.90 -1.08 -4.79
N ILE A 27 5.22 -0.11 -5.41
CA ILE A 27 3.92 -0.37 -6.06
C ILE A 27 4.08 -1.30 -7.26
N ALA A 28 5.15 -1.14 -8.05
CA ALA A 28 5.46 -2.01 -9.18
C ALA A 28 5.67 -3.46 -8.74
N GLU A 29 6.44 -3.69 -7.67
CA GLU A 29 6.65 -5.02 -7.08
C GLU A 29 5.35 -5.61 -6.53
N GLN A 30 4.58 -4.81 -5.78
CA GLN A 30 3.34 -5.26 -5.14
C GLN A 30 2.25 -5.64 -6.16
N THR A 31 2.16 -4.89 -7.25
CA THR A 31 1.17 -5.12 -8.32
C THR A 31 1.69 -6.03 -9.43
N GLN A 32 2.94 -6.47 -9.35
CA GLN A 32 3.67 -7.15 -10.43
C GLN A 32 3.62 -6.38 -11.77
N THR A 33 3.41 -5.07 -11.71
CA THR A 33 3.32 -4.20 -12.90
C THR A 33 4.70 -3.63 -13.18
N PRO A 34 5.20 -3.73 -14.42
CA PRO A 34 6.50 -3.15 -14.75
C PRO A 34 6.49 -1.64 -14.53
N ARG A 35 7.59 -1.11 -13.97
CA ARG A 35 7.73 0.30 -13.59
C ARG A 35 7.30 1.26 -14.70
N ALA A 36 7.76 1.02 -15.94
CA ALA A 36 7.41 1.85 -17.10
C ALA A 36 5.90 1.92 -17.37
N THR A 37 5.17 0.82 -17.14
CA THR A 37 3.70 0.80 -17.31
C THR A 37 3.01 1.53 -16.17
N LEU A 38 3.49 1.35 -14.93
CA LEU A 38 3.00 2.09 -13.78
C LEU A 38 3.20 3.59 -13.96
N GLU A 39 4.41 4.01 -14.34
CA GLU A 39 4.75 5.41 -14.65
C GLU A 39 3.83 5.97 -15.74
N ALA A 40 3.59 5.23 -16.82
CA ALA A 40 2.65 5.63 -17.86
C ALA A 40 1.20 5.80 -17.34
N TYR A 41 0.75 5.04 -16.34
CA TYR A 41 -0.54 5.27 -15.70
C TYR A 41 -0.53 6.49 -14.78
N LEU A 42 0.57 6.72 -14.07
CA LEU A 42 0.75 7.83 -13.14
C LEU A 42 0.90 9.19 -13.84
N GLU A 43 1.40 9.21 -15.07
CA GLU A 43 1.50 10.41 -15.91
C GLU A 43 0.17 10.76 -16.60
N ARG A 44 -0.80 9.85 -16.58
CA ARG A 44 -2.08 10.02 -17.25
C ARG A 44 -3.12 10.58 -16.29
N ASP A 45 -3.81 11.62 -16.75
CA ASP A 45 -5.04 12.11 -16.12
C ASP A 45 -6.23 11.20 -16.46
N ALA A 46 -6.10 9.94 -16.05
CA ALA A 46 -7.09 8.90 -16.24
C ALA A 46 -7.14 8.02 -14.98
N PRO A 47 -8.29 7.39 -14.70
CA PRO A 47 -8.40 6.47 -13.58
C PRO A 47 -7.41 5.31 -13.76
N PRO A 48 -6.47 5.12 -12.82
CA PRO A 48 -5.53 4.02 -12.89
C PRO A 48 -6.26 2.70 -12.59
N PRO A 49 -5.66 1.56 -12.96
CA PRO A 49 -6.15 0.26 -12.57
C PRO A 49 -6.37 0.16 -11.05
N ASP A 50 -7.42 -0.54 -10.64
CA ASP A 50 -7.84 -0.66 -9.24
C ASP A 50 -6.73 -1.21 -8.32
N HIS A 51 -5.92 -2.14 -8.83
CA HIS A 51 -4.78 -2.71 -8.10
C HIS A 51 -3.66 -1.68 -7.86
N ILE A 52 -3.41 -0.75 -8.78
CA ILE A 52 -2.43 0.33 -8.61
C ILE A 52 -2.93 1.31 -7.55
N ARG A 53 -4.22 1.68 -7.62
CA ARG A 53 -4.86 2.55 -6.62
C ARG A 53 -4.82 1.91 -5.22
N THR A 54 -5.15 0.63 -5.13
CA THR A 54 -5.14 -0.11 -3.86
C THR A 54 -3.72 -0.22 -3.28
N ALA A 55 -2.72 -0.56 -4.09
CA ALA A 55 -1.33 -0.62 -3.66
C ALA A 55 -0.83 0.75 -3.17
N ALA A 56 -1.19 1.83 -3.87
CA ALA A 56 -0.88 3.18 -3.44
C ALA A 56 -1.50 3.51 -2.06
N LEU A 57 -2.79 3.24 -1.88
CA LEU A 57 -3.47 3.46 -0.60
C LEU A 57 -2.85 2.65 0.54
N GLN A 58 -2.51 1.39 0.29
CA GLN A 58 -1.85 0.54 1.29
C GLN A 58 -0.48 1.09 1.69
N LEU A 59 0.31 1.60 0.76
CA LEU A 59 1.62 2.18 1.08
C LEU A 59 1.48 3.43 1.98
N ILE A 60 0.48 4.27 1.70
CA ILE A 60 0.19 5.46 2.52
C ILE A 60 -0.29 5.04 3.91
N GLU A 61 -1.14 4.02 4.00
CA GLU A 61 -1.62 3.50 5.29
C GLU A 61 -0.48 2.88 6.11
N ASP A 62 0.38 2.08 5.49
CA ASP A 62 1.58 1.48 6.10
C ASP A 62 2.49 2.55 6.71
N SER A 63 2.75 3.65 5.98
CA SER A 63 3.55 4.77 6.48
C SER A 63 2.95 5.50 7.68
N ARG A 64 1.62 5.51 7.80
CA ARG A 64 0.93 6.09 8.95
C ARG A 64 0.94 5.16 10.16
N THR A 65 1.02 3.86 9.92
CA THR A 65 1.06 2.84 10.97
C THR A 65 2.46 2.59 11.55
N LEU A 66 3.51 3.19 10.97
CA LEU A 66 4.83 3.21 11.59
C LEU A 66 4.92 4.39 12.56
N PRO A 67 4.82 4.18 13.90
CA PRO A 67 5.13 5.23 14.84
C PRO A 67 6.63 5.54 14.71
N GLU A 68 6.96 6.77 14.35
CA GLU A 68 8.26 7.33 14.70
C GLU A 68 8.43 7.13 16.21
N GLU A 69 9.43 6.36 16.63
CA GLU A 69 9.94 6.17 18.00
C GLU A 69 9.38 5.01 18.90
N LEU A 70 9.85 3.77 18.61
CA LEU A 70 10.30 2.70 19.56
C LEU A 70 9.30 2.12 20.62
N PRO A 71 9.73 1.17 21.49
CA PRO A 71 9.76 -0.29 21.33
C PRO A 71 8.66 -1.02 22.16
N THR A 72 8.45 -2.31 21.86
CA THR A 72 7.73 -3.29 22.71
C THR A 72 6.24 -3.05 22.96
N GLY A 73 5.46 -4.00 22.47
CA GLY A 73 4.28 -4.47 23.20
C GLY A 73 2.96 -4.17 22.52
N ASN A 74 2.29 -5.25 22.13
CA ASN A 74 0.85 -5.30 21.91
C ASN A 74 0.36 -4.77 20.55
N ALA A 75 0.77 -5.45 19.47
CA ALA A 75 -0.06 -5.52 18.27
C ALA A 75 -1.39 -6.19 18.64
N ASN A 76 -2.41 -5.38 18.92
CA ASN A 76 -3.79 -5.84 18.99
C ASN A 76 -4.18 -6.34 17.59
N PRO A 77 -4.60 -7.61 17.43
CA PRO A 77 -4.96 -8.18 16.12
C PRO A 77 -6.35 -7.73 15.62
N ASP A 78 -6.97 -6.70 16.22
CA ASP A 78 -8.38 -6.33 16.00
C ASP A 78 -8.60 -5.03 15.22
N ASP A 79 -7.53 -4.31 14.82
CA ASP A 79 -7.64 -3.06 14.03
C ASP A 79 -7.09 -3.26 12.61
N LEU A 80 -7.70 -4.21 11.89
CA LEU A 80 -7.54 -4.34 10.44
C LEU A 80 -8.94 -4.32 9.81
N PRO A 81 -9.38 -3.23 9.14
CA PRO A 81 -10.67 -3.24 8.48
C PRO A 81 -10.61 -3.82 7.06
N PHE A 82 -9.74 -4.79 6.74
CA PHE A 82 -9.82 -5.56 5.49
C PHE A 82 -9.25 -6.98 5.63
N ALA A 83 -9.86 -7.81 6.49
CA ALA A 83 -9.64 -9.26 6.48
C ALA A 83 -10.89 -10.00 5.98
N GLY A 84 -11.17 -9.88 4.67
CA GLY A 84 -12.06 -10.79 3.95
C GLY A 84 -11.40 -12.15 3.66
N ILE A 85 -10.70 -12.74 4.63
CA ILE A 85 -10.18 -14.11 4.52
C ILE A 85 -10.66 -14.87 5.77
N PRO A 86 -11.67 -15.75 5.65
CA PRO A 86 -12.08 -16.58 6.77
C PRO A 86 -11.00 -17.62 7.09
N ASN A 87 -10.26 -17.35 8.17
CA ASN A 87 -10.17 -18.20 9.36
C ASN A 87 -9.99 -19.72 9.13
N PHE A 88 -8.79 -20.26 9.39
CA PHE A 88 -8.56 -21.11 10.59
C PHE A 88 -7.10 -21.58 10.65
N ILE A 89 -6.33 -21.04 11.61
CA ILE A 89 -5.14 -21.71 12.13
C ILE A 89 -5.61 -22.89 12.98
N GLY A 90 -5.25 -24.10 12.57
CA GLY A 90 -5.50 -25.33 13.32
C GLY A 90 -4.21 -26.13 13.53
N LYS A 91 -3.46 -25.77 14.59
CA LYS A 91 -2.48 -26.60 15.33
C LYS A 91 -1.17 -26.94 14.59
N LEU A 92 -0.01 -26.38 14.97
CA LEU A 92 0.80 -26.62 16.18
C LEU A 92 1.42 -28.04 16.23
N HIS A 93 2.74 -28.08 15.94
CA HIS A 93 3.80 -29.02 16.34
C HIS A 93 3.60 -30.56 16.39
N LYS A 94 4.48 -31.22 15.62
CA LYS A 94 5.53 -32.21 15.98
C LYS A 94 5.11 -33.47 16.75
N GLU A 95 5.13 -34.61 16.06
CA GLU A 95 6.10 -35.71 16.23
C GLU A 95 5.94 -36.78 15.13
#